data_AF-Q5C0M4-F1
#
_entry.id   AF-Q5C0M4-F1
#
_cell.length_a   1.000
_cell.length_b   1.000
_cell.length_c   1.000
_cell.angle_alpha   90.00
_cell.angle_beta   90.00
_cell.angle_gamma   90.00
#
_symmetry.space_group_name_H-M   'P 1'
#
loop_
_entity.id
_entity.type
_entity.pdbx_description
1 polymer ?
#
loop_
_entity_poly.entity_id
_entity_poly.type
_entity_poly.pdbx_seq_one_letter_code
_entity_poly.pdbx_strand_id
1 'polypeptide(L)'
;MQKPPFKVADINLADWGLMMMRRMYSKEKPLTGARIAGCLHMTVQTAVLIETLIELGASVQWSSCNIFSTQDHAAAAIAKAGVPVYAWKGETDEEYIWCIEQTLIFPDGFPLNMVLDDGGDLTTLIHDKHPEYLEGIKGITEETTTGVRNLYKMFSNGQLKCPAINVNDSVTKSKFDNLYGCRESLVDGIKRATDIMLAGKVAVVAGYGDVGKGCSHALPFCGARVLVTEADPIMLC
;
A
#
# COMPACT_ATOMS: atom_id res chain seq x y z
N MET A 1 21.78 -38.13 25.38
CA MET A 1 21.46 -37.76 23.98
C MET A 1 21.25 -36.24 23.92
N GLN A 2 21.88 -35.56 22.97
CA GLN A 2 21.79 -34.11 22.83
C GLN A 2 20.46 -33.75 22.14
N LYS A 3 19.72 -32.77 22.69
CA LYS A 3 18.45 -32.30 22.13
C LYS A 3 18.71 -31.63 20.77
N PRO A 4 18.06 -32.05 19.67
CA PRO A 4 18.21 -31.36 18.39
C PRO A 4 17.64 -29.93 18.50
N PRO A 5 18.30 -28.92 17.91
CA PRO A 5 17.88 -27.51 18.02
C PRO A 5 16.54 -27.23 17.34
N PHE A 6 16.20 -27.98 16.28
CA PHE A 6 14.89 -27.96 15.62
C PHE A 6 14.67 -29.22 14.76
N LYS A 7 13.43 -29.44 14.34
CA LYS A 7 13.04 -30.40 13.29
C LYS A 7 11.80 -29.87 12.60
N VAL A 8 11.92 -29.51 11.32
CA VAL A 8 10.84 -28.93 10.51
C VAL A 8 10.73 -29.68 9.18
N ALA A 9 9.57 -29.59 8.51
CA ALA A 9 9.33 -30.28 7.24
C ALA A 9 10.19 -29.72 6.09
N ASP A 10 10.31 -28.40 6.00
CA ASP A 10 11.21 -27.72 5.08
C ASP A 10 11.57 -26.34 5.64
N ILE A 11 12.86 -26.11 5.91
CA ILE A 11 13.37 -24.85 6.44
C ILE A 11 13.30 -23.71 5.41
N ASN A 12 13.17 -24.03 4.11
CA ASN A 12 13.09 -23.05 3.03
C ASN A 12 11.69 -22.41 2.91
N LEU A 13 10.67 -22.96 3.60
CA LEU A 13 9.34 -22.33 3.70
C LEU A 13 9.31 -21.14 4.66
N ALA A 14 10.39 -20.88 5.40
CA ALA A 14 10.49 -19.69 6.24
C ALA A 14 10.49 -18.38 5.42
N ASP A 15 10.87 -18.44 4.14
CA ASP A 15 11.15 -17.27 3.32
C ASP A 15 10.18 -17.18 2.13
N TRP A 16 8.95 -16.69 2.33
CA TRP A 16 8.00 -16.40 1.25
C TRP A 16 7.73 -14.89 1.12
N GLY A 17 7.52 -14.40 -0.10
CA GLY A 17 7.25 -12.99 -0.37
C GLY A 17 8.48 -12.09 -0.19
N LEU A 18 8.34 -10.98 0.55
CA LEU A 18 9.38 -9.95 0.68
C LEU A 18 10.70 -10.48 1.27
N MET A 19 10.66 -11.47 2.17
CA MET A 19 11.88 -12.07 2.74
C MET A 19 12.69 -12.84 1.69
N MET A 20 12.00 -13.52 0.77
CA MET A 20 12.65 -14.19 -0.36
C MET A 20 13.30 -13.17 -1.29
N MET A 21 12.62 -12.05 -1.57
CA MET A 21 13.18 -10.97 -2.40
C MET A 21 14.47 -10.42 -1.81
N ARG A 22 14.52 -10.16 -0.49
CA ARG A 22 15.76 -9.79 0.21
C ARG A 22 16.84 -10.84 -0.01
N ARG A 23 16.55 -12.13 0.20
CA ARG A 23 17.53 -13.20 0.04
C ARG A 23 18.08 -13.32 -1.39
N MET A 24 17.21 -13.23 -2.40
CA MET A 24 17.61 -13.38 -3.80
C MET A 24 18.44 -12.18 -4.28
N TYR A 25 18.04 -10.95 -3.94
CA TYR A 25 18.57 -9.75 -4.58
C TYR A 25 19.41 -8.84 -3.68
N SER A 26 19.53 -9.12 -2.37
CA SER A 26 20.38 -8.34 -1.45
C SER A 26 21.84 -8.26 -1.89
N LYS A 27 22.37 -9.29 -2.55
CA LYS A 27 23.75 -9.26 -3.07
C LYS A 27 23.90 -8.39 -4.31
N GLU A 28 22.87 -8.37 -5.16
CA GLU A 28 22.86 -7.62 -6.42
C GLU A 28 22.57 -6.13 -6.20
N LYS A 29 21.89 -5.79 -5.09
CA LYS A 29 21.45 -4.43 -4.73
C LYS A 29 20.86 -3.69 -5.96
N PRO A 30 19.83 -4.25 -6.62
CA PRO A 30 19.33 -3.73 -7.89
C PRO A 30 18.75 -2.32 -7.80
N LEU A 31 18.42 -1.85 -6.59
CA LEU A 31 17.91 -0.50 -6.36
C LEU A 31 19.00 0.50 -5.97
N THR A 32 20.28 0.16 -6.11
CA THR A 32 21.38 1.09 -5.84
C THR A 32 21.21 2.39 -6.65
N GLY A 33 21.18 3.52 -5.94
CA GLY A 33 20.97 4.84 -6.53
C GLY A 33 19.51 5.22 -6.77
N ALA A 34 18.56 4.34 -6.44
CA ALA A 34 17.15 4.70 -6.37
C ALA A 34 16.88 5.57 -5.14
N ARG A 35 16.12 6.64 -5.34
CA ARG A 35 15.56 7.52 -4.31
C ARG A 35 14.05 7.44 -4.43
N ILE A 36 13.48 6.55 -3.63
CA ILE A 36 12.06 6.17 -3.70
C ILE A 36 11.28 7.00 -2.68
N ALA A 37 10.40 7.86 -3.19
CA ALA A 37 9.36 8.47 -2.36
C ALA A 37 8.14 7.54 -2.34
N GLY A 38 7.78 7.08 -1.15
CA GLY A 38 6.60 6.26 -0.92
C GLY A 38 5.44 7.08 -0.35
N CYS A 39 4.25 6.90 -0.92
CA CYS A 39 2.98 7.37 -0.38
C CYS A 39 2.02 6.19 -0.29
N LEU A 40 2.11 5.45 0.82
CA LEU A 40 1.25 4.30 1.15
C LEU A 40 0.97 4.29 2.63
N HIS A 41 -0.14 3.67 3.03
CA HIS A 41 -0.50 3.44 4.43
C HIS A 41 0.72 3.06 5.29
N MET A 42 1.09 3.88 6.28
CA MET A 42 2.28 3.64 7.10
C MET A 42 2.00 2.60 8.21
N THR A 43 2.06 1.32 7.85
CA THR A 43 1.71 0.18 8.70
C THR A 43 2.91 -0.72 9.00
N VAL A 44 2.74 -1.73 9.86
CA VAL A 44 3.75 -2.78 10.07
C VAL A 44 4.08 -3.53 8.78
N GLN A 45 3.10 -3.76 7.90
CA GLN A 45 3.31 -4.42 6.62
C GLN A 45 4.18 -3.55 5.70
N THR A 46 3.88 -2.26 5.65
CA THR A 46 4.65 -1.27 4.88
C THR A 46 6.06 -1.10 5.43
N ALA A 47 6.25 -1.19 6.74
CA ALA A 47 7.59 -1.20 7.35
C ALA A 47 8.47 -2.33 6.78
N VAL A 48 7.92 -3.53 6.58
CA VAL A 48 8.63 -4.66 5.96
C VAL A 48 8.95 -4.37 4.49
N LEU A 49 8.06 -3.70 3.76
CA LEU A 49 8.32 -3.24 2.39
C LEU A 49 9.47 -2.22 2.34
N ILE A 50 9.43 -1.18 3.16
CA ILE A 50 10.46 -0.13 3.26
C ILE A 50 11.84 -0.74 3.51
N GLU A 51 11.95 -1.56 4.54
CA GLU A 51 13.21 -2.26 4.85
C GLU A 51 13.66 -3.19 3.71
N THR A 52 12.72 -3.79 2.97
CA THR A 52 13.07 -4.62 1.81
C THR A 52 13.67 -3.76 0.70
N LEU A 53 13.09 -2.60 0.39
CA LEU A 53 13.64 -1.69 -0.61
C LEU A 53 15.05 -1.21 -0.24
N ILE A 54 15.27 -0.89 1.04
CA ILE A 54 16.58 -0.51 1.57
C ILE A 54 17.57 -1.68 1.48
N GLU A 55 17.16 -2.89 1.86
CA GLU A 55 17.98 -4.09 1.72
C GLU A 55 18.31 -4.40 0.24
N LEU A 56 17.51 -3.92 -0.70
CA LEU A 56 17.80 -4.02 -2.13
C LEU A 56 18.60 -2.82 -2.69
N GLY A 57 19.02 -1.88 -1.85
CA GLY A 57 19.95 -0.79 -2.18
C GLY A 57 19.31 0.59 -2.37
N ALA A 58 18.01 0.75 -2.15
CA ALA A 58 17.34 2.04 -2.30
C ALA A 58 17.60 2.98 -1.10
N SER A 59 17.63 4.28 -1.37
CA SER A 59 17.28 5.30 -0.39
C SER A 59 15.77 5.51 -0.41
N VAL A 60 15.14 5.55 0.75
CA VAL A 60 13.68 5.61 0.88
C VAL A 60 13.27 6.76 1.81
N GLN A 61 12.20 7.47 1.45
CA GLN A 61 11.45 8.37 2.34
C GLN A 61 9.97 8.05 2.21
N TRP A 62 9.20 8.27 3.28
CA TRP A 62 7.83 7.78 3.32
C TRP A 62 6.83 8.77 3.93
N SER A 63 5.64 8.81 3.34
CA SER A 63 4.43 9.44 3.85
C SER A 63 3.27 8.44 3.81
N SER A 64 2.23 8.66 4.61
CA SER A 64 1.00 7.88 4.51
C SER A 64 0.13 8.39 3.36
N CYS A 65 -0.69 7.54 2.74
CA CYS A 65 -1.72 7.94 1.76
C CYS A 65 -3.11 8.15 2.40
N ASN A 66 -3.19 8.07 3.74
CA ASN A 66 -4.43 8.33 4.46
C ASN A 66 -4.18 8.75 5.92
N ILE A 67 -4.83 9.84 6.33
CA ILE A 67 -4.71 10.50 7.64
C ILE A 67 -4.99 9.61 8.85
N PHE A 68 -5.74 8.51 8.71
CA PHE A 68 -6.10 7.61 9.83
C PHE A 68 -5.46 6.23 9.77
N SER A 69 -4.72 5.94 8.70
CA SER A 69 -4.22 4.59 8.43
C SER A 69 -2.90 4.27 9.11
N THR A 70 -2.15 5.31 9.51
CA THR A 70 -0.84 5.14 10.14
C THR A 70 -0.94 4.34 11.43
N GLN A 71 -0.02 3.39 11.59
CA GLN A 71 0.25 2.72 12.85
C GLN A 71 1.48 3.36 13.47
N ASP A 72 1.30 4.24 14.46
CA ASP A 72 2.38 5.09 14.97
C ASP A 72 3.60 4.31 15.49
N HIS A 73 3.40 3.10 16.00
CA HIS A 73 4.49 2.22 16.42
C HIS A 73 5.32 1.70 15.24
N ALA A 74 4.71 1.49 14.07
CA ALA A 74 5.43 1.14 12.85
C ALA A 74 6.19 2.34 12.29
N ALA A 75 5.56 3.52 12.24
CA ALA A 75 6.21 4.77 11.84
C ALA A 75 7.42 5.07 12.74
N ALA A 76 7.25 4.95 14.06
CA ALA A 76 8.32 5.15 15.03
C ALA A 76 9.47 4.12 14.88
N ALA A 77 9.16 2.86 14.58
CA ALA A 77 10.17 1.83 14.37
C ALA A 77 11.04 2.13 13.12
N ILE A 78 10.41 2.53 12.02
CA ILE A 78 11.10 2.89 10.78
C ILE A 78 11.89 4.19 10.93
N ALA A 79 11.32 5.21 11.59
CA ALA A 79 12.04 6.45 11.91
C ALA A 79 13.27 6.17 12.77
N LYS A 80 13.15 5.31 13.80
CA LYS A 80 14.27 4.90 14.66
C LYS A 80 15.36 4.14 13.89
N ALA A 81 15.01 3.42 12.82
CA ALA A 81 15.96 2.77 11.93
C ALA A 81 16.72 3.76 11.01
N GLY A 82 16.40 5.06 11.08
CA GLY A 82 17.07 6.12 10.33
C GLY A 82 16.44 6.44 8.98
N VAL A 83 15.23 5.94 8.71
CA VAL A 83 14.49 6.23 7.48
C VAL A 83 13.59 7.45 7.71
N PRO A 84 13.63 8.49 6.86
CA PRO A 84 12.70 9.62 6.96
C PRO A 84 11.25 9.18 6.74
N VAL A 85 10.42 9.34 7.78
CA VAL A 85 8.98 9.05 7.75
C VAL A 85 8.24 10.26 8.29
N TYR A 86 7.27 10.71 7.51
CA TYR A 86 6.38 11.83 7.81
C TYR A 86 4.96 11.29 7.83
N ALA A 87 4.59 10.66 8.95
CA ALA A 87 3.28 10.06 9.10
C ALA A 87 2.91 9.85 10.58
N TRP A 88 1.68 10.18 10.96
CA TRP A 88 1.06 9.81 12.24
C TRP A 88 -0.43 9.60 12.06
N LYS A 89 -1.07 8.93 13.02
CA LYS A 89 -2.52 8.74 12.98
C LYS A 89 -3.25 10.00 13.43
N GLY A 90 -4.18 10.46 12.61
CA GLY A 90 -5.00 11.65 12.87
C GLY A 90 -4.37 12.96 12.41
N GLU A 91 -3.57 12.93 11.34
CA GLU A 91 -3.13 14.12 10.60
C GLU A 91 -4.32 15.00 10.18
N THR A 92 -4.11 16.32 10.12
CA THR A 92 -5.01 17.21 9.37
C THR A 92 -4.75 17.12 7.86
N ASP A 93 -5.66 17.62 7.03
CA ASP A 93 -5.47 17.65 5.58
C ASP A 93 -4.23 18.47 5.17
N GLU A 94 -3.92 19.55 5.91
CA GLU A 94 -2.71 20.34 5.68
C GLU A 94 -1.44 19.58 6.06
N GLU A 95 -1.46 18.87 7.19
CA GLU A 95 -0.34 18.04 7.63
C GLU A 95 -0.08 16.88 6.66
N TYR A 96 -1.16 16.27 6.15
CA TYR A 96 -1.10 15.21 5.13
C TYR A 96 -0.35 15.66 3.87
N ILE A 97 -0.74 16.80 3.30
CA ILE A 97 -0.06 17.35 2.12
C ILE A 97 1.38 17.73 2.44
N TRP A 98 1.63 18.33 3.61
CA TRP A 98 2.98 18.67 4.06
C TRP A 98 3.87 17.41 4.17
N CYS A 99 3.35 16.31 4.69
CA CYS A 99 4.02 15.02 4.80
C CYS A 99 4.44 14.48 3.43
N ILE A 100 3.55 14.54 2.43
CA ILE A 100 3.86 14.13 1.05
C ILE A 100 4.99 15.01 0.49
N GLU A 101 4.90 16.34 0.66
CA GLU A 101 5.92 17.30 0.18
C GLU A 101 7.30 17.05 0.81
N GLN A 102 7.38 16.60 2.07
CA GLN A 102 8.67 16.27 2.71
C GLN A 102 9.39 15.09 2.05
N THR A 103 8.68 14.23 1.33
CA THR A 103 9.30 13.05 0.68
C THR A 103 10.01 13.39 -0.64
N LEU A 104 9.82 14.59 -1.19
CA LEU A 104 10.26 14.95 -2.54
C LEU A 104 11.78 15.15 -2.65
N ILE A 105 12.41 15.74 -1.62
CA ILE A 105 13.85 16.00 -1.57
C ILE A 105 14.48 15.13 -0.50
N PHE A 106 15.55 14.42 -0.85
CA PHE A 106 16.26 13.52 0.05
C PHE A 106 17.27 14.29 0.91
N PRO A 107 17.75 13.72 2.03
CA PRO A 107 18.66 14.42 2.95
C PRO A 107 19.99 14.86 2.33
N ASP A 108 20.37 14.26 1.20
CA ASP A 108 21.55 14.63 0.40
C ASP A 108 21.30 15.84 -0.53
N GLY A 109 20.08 16.40 -0.51
CA GLY A 109 19.65 17.54 -1.32
C GLY A 109 19.19 17.17 -2.73
N PHE A 110 19.20 15.90 -3.11
CA PHE A 110 18.74 15.47 -4.42
C PHE A 110 17.24 15.12 -4.43
N PRO A 111 16.52 15.37 -5.52
CA PRO A 111 15.11 15.00 -5.62
C PRO A 111 14.94 13.49 -5.80
N LEU A 112 13.76 13.00 -5.45
CA LEU A 112 13.31 11.63 -5.76
C LEU A 112 13.55 11.27 -7.24
N ASN A 113 13.71 9.98 -7.52
CA ASN A 113 13.81 9.48 -8.89
C ASN A 113 12.91 8.26 -9.17
N MET A 114 12.16 7.78 -8.19
CA MET A 114 11.08 6.79 -8.36
C MET A 114 9.94 7.11 -7.38
N VAL A 115 8.72 6.78 -7.79
CA VAL A 115 7.50 6.97 -7.00
C VAL A 115 6.84 5.61 -6.73
N LEU A 116 6.50 5.36 -5.47
CA LEU A 116 5.71 4.20 -5.03
C LEU A 116 4.43 4.74 -4.39
N ASP A 117 3.30 4.60 -5.09
CA ASP A 117 2.06 5.33 -4.80
C ASP A 117 0.88 4.38 -4.56
N ASP A 118 -0.03 4.83 -3.70
CA ASP A 118 -1.30 4.19 -3.38
C ASP A 118 -2.38 5.28 -3.34
N GLY A 119 -3.18 5.32 -4.40
CA GLY A 119 -4.28 6.29 -4.56
C GLY A 119 -3.95 7.40 -5.56
N GLY A 120 -2.66 7.67 -5.79
CA GLY A 120 -2.19 8.60 -6.82
C GLY A 120 -1.96 10.03 -6.33
N ASP A 121 -2.01 10.28 -5.03
CA ASP A 121 -1.90 11.63 -4.47
C ASP A 121 -0.49 12.20 -4.63
N LEU A 122 0.56 11.41 -4.38
CA LEU A 122 1.94 11.82 -4.60
C LEU A 122 2.20 12.08 -6.09
N THR A 123 1.73 11.19 -6.96
CA THR A 123 1.83 11.36 -8.41
C THR A 123 1.15 12.66 -8.87
N THR A 124 -0.06 12.92 -8.40
CA THR A 124 -0.83 14.12 -8.76
C THR A 124 -0.13 15.38 -8.24
N LEU A 125 0.34 15.37 -6.99
CA LEU A 125 1.07 16.48 -6.39
C LEU A 125 2.33 16.83 -7.18
N ILE A 126 3.10 15.84 -7.62
CA ILE A 126 4.28 16.08 -8.46
C ILE A 126 3.87 16.66 -9.82
N HIS A 127 2.87 16.10 -10.49
CA HIS A 127 2.47 16.58 -11.83
C HIS A 127 1.90 18.00 -11.80
N ASP A 128 1.17 18.36 -10.75
CA ASP A 128 0.45 19.63 -10.69
C ASP A 128 1.26 20.74 -10.01
N LYS A 129 2.00 20.43 -8.94
CA LYS A 129 2.72 21.43 -8.13
C LYS A 129 4.23 21.44 -8.32
N HIS A 130 4.82 20.28 -8.63
CA HIS A 130 6.27 20.13 -8.75
C HIS A 130 6.73 19.50 -10.06
N PRO A 131 6.27 20.01 -11.22
CA PRO A 131 6.60 19.44 -12.51
C PRO A 131 8.11 19.46 -12.81
N GLU A 132 8.88 20.31 -12.13
CA GLU A 132 10.34 20.36 -12.20
C GLU A 132 11.04 19.05 -11.83
N TYR A 133 10.41 18.18 -11.02
CA TYR A 133 11.01 16.89 -10.64
C TYR A 133 10.73 15.76 -11.63
N LEU A 134 9.75 15.93 -12.54
CA LEU A 134 9.31 14.86 -13.46
C LEU A 134 10.43 14.36 -14.38
N GLU A 135 11.34 15.22 -14.81
CA GLU A 135 12.46 14.84 -15.68
C GLU A 135 13.41 13.83 -15.01
N GLY A 136 13.54 13.88 -13.68
CA GLY A 136 14.38 12.98 -12.90
C GLY A 136 13.71 11.66 -12.53
N ILE A 137 12.38 11.55 -12.67
CA ILE A 137 11.60 10.39 -12.25
C ILE A 137 11.61 9.33 -13.33
N LYS A 138 12.18 8.17 -13.01
CA LYS A 138 12.33 7.03 -13.92
C LYS A 138 11.07 6.19 -14.05
N GLY A 139 10.18 6.25 -13.07
CA GLY A 139 8.93 5.51 -13.10
C GLY A 139 8.09 5.67 -11.84
N ILE A 140 6.82 5.33 -12.00
CA ILE A 140 5.77 5.35 -10.99
C ILE A 140 5.23 3.92 -10.87
N THR A 141 5.00 3.43 -9.66
CA THR A 141 4.24 2.20 -9.43
C THR A 141 3.01 2.52 -8.60
N GLU A 142 1.83 2.13 -9.06
CA GLU A 142 0.56 2.44 -8.41
C GLU A 142 -0.19 1.17 -7.99
N GLU A 143 -0.58 1.12 -6.71
CA GLU A 143 -1.14 -0.06 -6.08
C GLU A 143 -2.67 -0.18 -6.20
N THR A 144 -3.42 0.92 -6.34
CA THR A 144 -4.89 0.87 -6.22
C THR A 144 -5.65 1.11 -7.51
N THR A 145 -6.89 0.60 -7.54
CA THR A 145 -7.81 0.81 -8.65
C THR A 145 -8.08 2.30 -8.92
N THR A 146 -8.12 3.12 -7.87
CA THR A 146 -8.37 4.57 -8.00
C THR A 146 -7.17 5.27 -8.64
N GLY A 147 -5.97 5.06 -8.12
CA GLY A 147 -4.76 5.67 -8.69
C GLY A 147 -4.51 5.20 -10.12
N VAL A 148 -4.72 3.90 -10.42
CA VAL A 148 -4.60 3.36 -11.79
C VAL A 148 -5.57 4.06 -12.76
N ARG A 149 -6.83 4.29 -12.34
CA ARG A 149 -7.79 5.04 -13.16
C ARG A 149 -7.31 6.46 -13.42
N ASN A 150 -6.68 7.10 -12.44
CA ASN A 150 -6.11 8.44 -12.62
C ASN A 150 -4.94 8.41 -13.63
N LEU A 151 -4.02 7.46 -13.49
CA LEU A 151 -2.92 7.26 -14.44
C LEU A 151 -3.41 7.06 -15.88
N TYR A 152 -4.45 6.24 -16.09
CA TYR A 152 -5.04 6.05 -17.43
C TYR A 152 -5.66 7.33 -17.98
N LYS A 153 -6.34 8.14 -17.13
CA LYS A 153 -6.87 9.45 -17.55
C LYS A 153 -5.73 10.36 -17.98
N MET A 154 -4.70 10.50 -17.15
CA MET A 154 -3.51 11.31 -17.47
C MET A 154 -2.83 10.83 -18.75
N PHE A 155 -2.73 9.52 -18.96
CA PHE A 155 -2.18 8.94 -20.19
C PHE A 155 -3.03 9.29 -21.41
N SER A 156 -4.36 9.09 -21.34
CA SER A 156 -5.28 9.41 -22.43
C SER A 156 -5.29 10.90 -22.80
N ASN A 157 -4.99 11.77 -21.85
CA ASN A 157 -4.91 13.22 -22.04
C ASN A 157 -3.49 13.71 -22.44
N GLY A 158 -2.49 12.83 -22.56
CA GLY A 158 -1.09 13.22 -22.82
C GLY A 158 -0.41 13.97 -21.66
N GLN A 159 -0.97 13.88 -20.46
CA GLN A 159 -0.50 14.56 -19.25
C GLN A 159 0.49 13.71 -18.44
N LEU A 160 0.43 12.37 -18.54
CA LEU A 160 1.36 11.48 -17.83
C LEU A 160 2.78 11.63 -18.40
N LYS A 161 3.73 12.11 -17.59
CA LYS A 161 5.10 12.42 -18.03
C LYS A 161 6.14 11.36 -17.73
N CYS A 162 5.80 10.37 -16.90
CA CYS A 162 6.70 9.29 -16.51
C CYS A 162 6.06 7.93 -16.83
N PRO A 163 6.86 6.89 -17.12
CA PRO A 163 6.35 5.52 -17.21
C PRO A 163 5.66 5.11 -15.90
N ALA A 164 4.53 4.42 -16.00
CA ALA A 164 3.79 3.94 -14.83
C ALA A 164 3.50 2.44 -14.93
N ILE A 165 3.69 1.72 -13.83
CA ILE A 165 3.35 0.30 -13.68
C ILE A 165 2.10 0.21 -12.81
N ASN A 166 1.07 -0.42 -13.39
CA ASN A 166 -0.15 -0.80 -12.70
C ASN A 166 0.12 -2.08 -11.89
N VAL A 167 0.31 -1.94 -10.58
CA VAL A 167 0.49 -3.07 -9.66
C VAL A 167 -0.87 -3.67 -9.29
N ASN A 168 -1.91 -2.84 -9.19
CA ASN A 168 -3.28 -3.25 -8.82
C ASN A 168 -3.77 -4.47 -9.61
N ASP A 169 -3.61 -4.43 -10.93
CA ASP A 169 -4.19 -5.43 -11.84
C ASP A 169 -3.34 -6.69 -11.97
N SER A 170 -2.23 -6.78 -11.23
CA SER A 170 -1.57 -8.07 -11.01
C SER A 170 -2.56 -9.02 -10.35
N VAL A 171 -2.64 -10.27 -10.84
CA VAL A 171 -3.58 -11.27 -10.31
C VAL A 171 -3.33 -11.51 -8.81
N THR A 172 -2.06 -11.54 -8.40
CA THR A 172 -1.64 -11.70 -7.00
C THR A 172 -1.92 -10.49 -6.13
N LYS A 173 -2.34 -9.35 -6.71
CA LYS A 173 -2.78 -8.15 -5.99
C LYS A 173 -4.30 -8.11 -5.98
N SER A 174 -4.92 -7.80 -7.11
CA SER A 174 -6.39 -7.65 -7.24
C SER A 174 -7.19 -8.81 -6.65
N LYS A 175 -6.80 -10.06 -6.92
CA LYS A 175 -7.56 -11.25 -6.48
C LYS A 175 -7.20 -11.74 -5.08
N PHE A 176 -6.21 -11.13 -4.44
CA PHE A 176 -5.82 -11.49 -3.09
C PHE A 176 -6.05 -10.34 -2.11
N ASP A 177 -5.40 -9.21 -2.33
CA ASP A 177 -5.47 -8.05 -1.45
C ASP A 177 -6.89 -7.48 -1.39
N ASN A 178 -7.42 -7.03 -2.54
CA ASN A 178 -8.76 -6.42 -2.57
C ASN A 178 -9.85 -7.40 -2.08
N LEU A 179 -9.73 -8.69 -2.43
CA LEU A 179 -10.74 -9.70 -2.10
C LEU A 179 -10.58 -10.25 -0.67
N TYR A 180 -9.46 -10.93 -0.40
CA TYR A 180 -9.23 -11.60 0.88
C TYR A 180 -8.80 -10.60 1.96
N GLY A 181 -8.04 -9.56 1.62
CA GLY A 181 -7.66 -8.51 2.56
C GLY A 181 -8.90 -7.84 3.17
N CYS A 182 -9.82 -7.35 2.33
CA CYS A 182 -11.09 -6.77 2.81
C CYS A 182 -11.98 -7.79 3.53
N ARG A 183 -11.93 -9.08 3.15
CA ARG A 183 -12.67 -10.12 3.86
C ARG A 183 -12.22 -10.27 5.31
N GLU A 184 -10.92 -10.15 5.57
CA GLU A 184 -10.38 -10.25 6.94
C GLU A 184 -10.50 -8.92 7.70
N SER A 185 -10.23 -7.78 7.05
CA SER A 185 -10.08 -6.49 7.73
C SER A 185 -11.39 -5.71 7.93
N LEU A 186 -12.42 -5.90 7.10
CA LEU A 186 -13.68 -5.16 7.21
C LEU A 186 -14.34 -5.36 8.58
N VAL A 187 -14.57 -6.62 8.94
CA VAL A 187 -15.27 -6.98 10.17
C VAL A 187 -14.43 -6.59 11.39
N ASP A 188 -13.11 -6.73 11.30
CA ASP A 188 -12.18 -6.27 12.34
C ASP A 188 -12.34 -4.76 12.59
N GLY A 189 -12.34 -3.95 11.52
CA GLY A 189 -12.56 -2.51 11.61
C GLY A 189 -13.90 -2.14 12.28
N ILE A 190 -15.01 -2.76 11.84
CA ILE A 190 -16.33 -2.51 12.44
C ILE A 190 -16.34 -2.87 13.93
N LYS A 191 -15.80 -4.04 14.29
CA LYS A 191 -15.80 -4.53 15.66
C LYS A 191 -14.96 -3.64 16.57
N ARG A 192 -13.73 -3.29 16.17
CA ARG A 192 -12.87 -2.41 16.98
C ARG A 192 -13.46 -1.02 17.18
N ALA A 193 -14.21 -0.52 16.20
CA ALA A 193 -14.80 0.82 16.27
C ALA A 193 -16.08 0.88 17.11
N THR A 194 -16.85 -0.21 17.17
CA THR A 194 -18.25 -0.14 17.66
C THR A 194 -18.65 -1.24 18.64
N ASP A 195 -17.84 -2.29 18.79
CA ASP A 195 -18.15 -3.52 19.53
C ASP A 195 -19.51 -4.15 19.16
N ILE A 196 -20.04 -3.80 17.99
CA ILE A 196 -21.41 -4.13 17.64
C ILE A 196 -21.57 -5.62 17.32
N MET A 197 -22.67 -6.22 17.78
CA MET A 197 -23.05 -7.56 17.36
C MET A 197 -23.53 -7.53 15.91
N LEU A 198 -22.82 -8.22 15.00
CA LEU A 198 -23.21 -8.29 13.58
C LEU A 198 -24.31 -9.32 13.31
N ALA A 199 -24.40 -10.38 14.13
CA ALA A 199 -25.38 -11.43 13.96
C ALA A 199 -26.82 -10.90 14.06
N GLY A 200 -27.66 -11.29 13.10
CA GLY A 200 -29.05 -10.83 13.00
C GLY A 200 -29.23 -9.42 12.43
N LYS A 201 -28.14 -8.68 12.15
CA LYS A 201 -28.23 -7.38 11.48
C LYS A 201 -28.38 -7.53 9.98
N VAL A 202 -28.93 -6.48 9.37
CA VAL A 202 -28.90 -6.29 7.93
C VAL A 202 -27.74 -5.37 7.60
N ALA A 203 -26.82 -5.81 6.74
CA ALA A 203 -25.71 -5.03 6.25
C ALA A 203 -25.87 -4.80 4.75
N VAL A 204 -25.70 -3.56 4.30
CA VAL A 204 -25.73 -3.21 2.87
C VAL A 204 -24.30 -3.00 2.41
N VAL A 205 -23.88 -3.71 1.37
CA VAL A 205 -22.59 -3.54 0.70
C VAL A 205 -22.85 -2.87 -0.66
N ALA A 206 -22.33 -1.65 -0.82
CA ALA A 206 -22.45 -0.91 -2.07
C ALA A 206 -21.26 -1.22 -2.98
N GLY A 207 -21.54 -1.92 -4.08
CA GLY A 207 -20.56 -2.47 -5.02
C GLY A 207 -20.20 -3.92 -4.73
N TYR A 208 -19.99 -4.69 -5.79
CA TYR A 208 -19.65 -6.12 -5.80
C TYR A 208 -18.42 -6.42 -6.65
N GLY A 209 -17.54 -5.43 -6.86
CA GLY A 209 -16.16 -5.63 -7.30
C GLY A 209 -15.34 -6.51 -6.36
N ASP A 210 -14.03 -6.63 -6.55
CA ASP A 210 -13.19 -7.52 -5.72
C ASP A 210 -13.28 -7.18 -4.22
N VAL A 211 -13.25 -5.88 -3.85
CA VAL A 211 -13.51 -5.40 -2.47
C VAL A 211 -14.91 -5.77 -2.00
N GLY A 212 -15.93 -5.45 -2.79
CA GLY A 212 -17.34 -5.71 -2.47
C GLY A 212 -17.63 -7.19 -2.24
N LYS A 213 -17.02 -8.08 -3.03
CA LYS A 213 -17.06 -9.54 -2.84
C LYS A 213 -16.43 -9.94 -1.51
N GLY A 214 -15.25 -9.40 -1.19
CA GLY A 214 -14.58 -9.65 0.09
C GLY A 214 -15.46 -9.28 1.28
N CYS A 215 -15.98 -8.07 1.27
CA CYS A 215 -16.89 -7.52 2.25
C CYS A 215 -18.17 -8.36 2.41
N SER A 216 -18.80 -8.70 1.28
CA SER A 216 -20.05 -9.47 1.25
C SER A 216 -19.86 -10.93 1.67
N HIS A 217 -18.66 -11.48 1.53
CA HIS A 217 -18.32 -12.81 2.06
C HIS A 217 -18.02 -12.77 3.56
N ALA A 218 -17.45 -11.69 4.09
CA ALA A 218 -17.07 -11.59 5.50
C ALA A 218 -18.28 -11.49 6.44
N LEU A 219 -19.23 -10.63 6.09
CA LEU A 219 -20.37 -10.29 6.95
C LEU A 219 -21.28 -11.48 7.29
N PRO A 220 -21.60 -12.41 6.36
CA PRO A 220 -22.39 -13.61 6.66
C PRO A 220 -21.71 -14.58 7.63
N PHE A 221 -20.37 -14.68 7.64
CA PHE A 221 -19.67 -15.50 8.65
C PHE A 221 -19.88 -14.99 10.08
N CYS A 222 -20.24 -13.71 10.23
CA CYS A 222 -20.63 -13.12 11.50
C CYS A 222 -22.15 -13.13 11.75
N GLY A 223 -22.94 -13.83 10.91
CA GLY A 223 -24.39 -13.96 11.05
C GLY A 223 -25.20 -12.77 10.55
N ALA A 224 -24.61 -11.83 9.81
CA ALA A 224 -25.33 -10.72 9.21
C ALA A 224 -26.05 -11.15 7.91
N ARG A 225 -27.24 -10.61 7.68
CA ARG A 225 -27.92 -10.68 6.37
C ARG A 225 -27.36 -9.59 5.47
N VAL A 226 -26.72 -9.97 4.37
CA VAL A 226 -26.11 -9.03 3.43
C VAL A 226 -27.06 -8.71 2.28
N LEU A 227 -27.19 -7.42 1.97
CA LEU A 227 -27.79 -6.90 0.76
C LEU A 227 -26.70 -6.23 -0.07
N VAL A 228 -26.66 -6.47 -1.37
CA VAL A 228 -25.68 -5.88 -2.28
C VAL A 228 -26.39 -4.90 -3.20
N THR A 229 -25.79 -3.74 -3.45
CA THR A 229 -26.19 -2.84 -4.53
C THR A 229 -25.10 -2.80 -5.60
N GLU A 230 -25.48 -2.79 -6.87
CA GLU A 230 -24.54 -2.73 -7.98
C GLU A 230 -25.15 -1.97 -9.16
N ALA A 231 -24.28 -1.27 -9.89
CA ALA A 231 -24.62 -0.61 -11.14
C ALA A 231 -24.28 -1.51 -12.35
N ASP A 232 -23.27 -2.38 -12.23
CA ASP A 232 -22.92 -3.33 -13.29
C ASP A 232 -23.79 -4.60 -13.18
N PRO A 233 -24.63 -4.90 -14.19
CA PRO A 233 -25.56 -6.03 -14.13
C PRO A 233 -24.84 -7.39 -14.09
N ILE A 234 -23.62 -7.50 -14.63
CA ILE A 234 -22.86 -8.76 -14.64
C ILE A 234 -22.43 -9.12 -13.22
N MET A 235 -22.14 -8.12 -12.39
CA MET A 235 -21.60 -8.34 -11.06
C MET A 235 -22.62 -8.98 -10.10
N LEU A 236 -23.91 -8.95 -10.41
CA LEU A 236 -24.97 -9.59 -9.62
C LEU A 236 -25.45 -10.94 -10.19
N CYS A 237 -24.96 -11.33 -11.36
CA CYS A 237 -25.26 -12.61 -12.00
C CYS A 237 -24.29 -13.70 -11.54
#